data_AF-A0A7W2LK95-F1
#
_entry.id   AF-A0A7W2LK95-F1
#
_cell.length_a   1.000
_cell.length_b   1.000
_cell.length_c   1.000
_cell.angle_alpha   90.00
_cell.angle_beta   90.00
_cell.angle_gamma   90.00
#
_symmetry.space_group_name_H-M   'P 1'
#
loop_
_entity.id
_entity.type
_entity.pdbx_description
1 polymer ?
#
loop_
_entity_poly.entity_id
_entity_poly.type
_entity_poly.pdbx_seq_one_letter_code
_entity_poly.pdbx_strand_id
1 'polypeptide(L)'
;MSEARMNVPLEHELKVNISAFDLILSNPKSGEVRDCTDRNFSVGETVFLREIDDSRSYTGRTARMVISNVQTYPGLPSNLVFLCYEEIDSNASVSSNEADANLLIDLIKDKDQTIMLYSNCLYDILVSSGLISSGQKPSDLQLIQLGIELRDKMNSE
;
A
#
# COMPACT_ATOMS: atom_id res chain seq x y z
N MET A 1 -23.11 36.88 9.62
CA MET A 1 -23.52 35.79 8.72
C MET A 1 -22.25 35.28 8.08
N SER A 2 -21.76 34.12 8.51
CA SER A 2 -20.47 33.56 8.09
C SER A 2 -20.64 32.86 6.74
N GLU A 3 -19.89 33.32 5.74
CA GLU A 3 -19.70 32.61 4.48
C GLU A 3 -19.17 31.21 4.80
N ALA A 4 -19.92 30.18 4.38
CA ALA A 4 -19.41 28.84 4.27
C ALA A 4 -18.26 28.90 3.25
N ARG A 5 -17.02 29.00 3.74
CA ARG A 5 -15.83 28.81 2.91
C ARG A 5 -15.96 27.40 2.34
N MET A 6 -16.27 27.32 1.05
CA MET A 6 -16.13 26.10 0.26
C MET A 6 -14.74 25.57 0.55
N ASN A 7 -14.66 24.46 1.28
CA ASN A 7 -13.40 23.83 1.63
C ASN A 7 -12.91 23.16 0.34
N VAL A 8 -12.26 23.92 -0.53
CA VAL A 8 -11.63 23.37 -1.73
C VAL A 8 -10.54 22.42 -1.22
N PRO A 9 -10.63 21.11 -1.48
CA PRO A 9 -9.61 20.18 -1.05
C PRO A 9 -8.26 20.63 -1.64
N LEU A 10 -7.22 20.68 -0.80
CA LEU A 10 -5.87 20.98 -1.27
C LEU A 10 -5.44 19.89 -2.27
N GLU A 11 -4.96 20.28 -3.46
CA GLU A 11 -4.46 19.35 -4.47
C GLU A 11 -2.92 19.34 -4.45
N HIS A 12 -2.32 18.16 -4.30
CA HIS A 12 -0.86 17.96 -4.35
C HIS A 12 -0.45 17.39 -5.71
N GLU A 13 0.38 18.10 -6.46
CA GLU A 13 0.97 17.56 -7.69
C GLU A 13 2.22 16.73 -7.35
N LEU A 14 2.22 15.46 -7.78
CA LEU A 14 3.22 14.47 -7.41
C LEU A 14 3.71 13.70 -8.63
N LYS A 15 5.04 13.53 -8.71
CA LYS A 15 5.67 12.60 -9.66
C LYS A 15 5.69 11.20 -9.08
N VAL A 16 5.51 10.18 -9.91
CA VAL A 16 5.49 8.77 -9.49
C VAL A 16 6.08 7.90 -10.60
N ASN A 17 6.92 6.93 -10.24
CA ASN A 17 7.55 6.04 -11.21
C ASN A 17 6.51 5.05 -11.79
N ILE A 18 6.71 4.60 -13.04
CA ILE A 18 5.86 3.61 -13.74
C ILE A 18 5.43 2.46 -12.84
N SER A 19 6.39 1.83 -12.15
CA SER A 19 6.12 0.65 -11.30
C SER A 19 5.14 0.93 -10.16
N ALA A 20 5.25 2.10 -9.53
CA ALA A 20 4.34 2.53 -8.46
C ALA A 20 3.01 3.02 -9.03
N PHE A 21 3.01 3.68 -10.19
CA PHE A 21 1.81 4.20 -10.83
C PHE A 21 0.83 3.07 -11.19
N ASP A 22 1.32 2.00 -11.82
CA ASP A 22 0.49 0.84 -12.16
C ASP A 22 -0.01 0.12 -10.90
N LEU A 23 0.81 0.05 -9.85
CA LEU A 23 0.44 -0.60 -8.60
C LEU A 23 -0.66 0.19 -7.86
N ILE A 24 -0.55 1.52 -7.83
CA ILE A 24 -1.56 2.40 -7.22
C ILE A 24 -2.90 2.28 -7.95
N LEU A 25 -2.90 2.22 -9.29
CA LEU A 25 -4.13 2.12 -10.08
C LEU A 25 -4.77 0.73 -10.05
N SER A 26 -3.97 -0.33 -9.93
CA SER A 26 -4.48 -1.71 -9.92
C SER A 26 -4.95 -2.18 -8.53
N ASN A 27 -4.48 -1.56 -7.46
CA ASN A 27 -4.88 -1.91 -6.09
C ASN A 27 -5.09 -0.63 -5.25
N PRO A 28 -6.33 -0.25 -4.91
CA PRO A 28 -6.61 0.96 -4.13
C PRO A 28 -6.13 0.89 -2.66
N LYS A 29 -5.69 -0.29 -2.19
CA LYS A 29 -4.98 -0.42 -0.90
C LYS A 29 -3.47 -0.27 -1.05
N SER A 30 -2.97 -0.28 -2.29
CA SER A 30 -1.59 0.08 -2.57
C SER A 30 -1.39 1.56 -2.30
N GLY A 31 -0.23 1.86 -1.74
CA GLY A 31 0.16 3.21 -1.39
C GLY A 31 1.63 3.42 -1.69
N GLU A 32 2.09 4.64 -1.48
CA GLU A 32 3.50 4.99 -1.67
C GLU A 32 4.05 5.72 -0.46
N VAL A 33 5.36 5.58 -0.26
CA VAL A 33 6.09 6.34 0.75
C VAL A 33 6.46 7.71 0.17
N ARG A 34 6.11 8.78 0.88
CA ARG A 34 6.43 10.17 0.53
C ARG A 34 7.22 10.83 1.64
N ASP A 35 8.15 11.69 1.25
CA ASP A 35 8.73 12.66 2.18
C ASP A 35 7.69 13.73 2.53
N CYS A 36 7.55 14.04 3.82
CA CYS A 36 6.60 15.02 4.35
C CYS A 36 7.28 16.24 4.97
N THR A 37 8.57 16.47 4.71
CA THR A 37 9.29 17.65 5.24
C THR A 37 8.86 18.94 4.55
N ASP A 38 8.44 18.86 3.28
CA ASP A 38 8.02 20.00 2.48
C ASP A 38 6.49 20.17 2.40
N ARG A 39 5.73 19.12 2.76
CA ARG A 39 4.27 19.05 2.62
C ARG A 39 3.66 18.25 3.75
N ASN A 40 2.52 18.75 4.25
CA ASN A 40 1.72 18.02 5.22
C ASN A 40 0.50 17.43 4.52
N PHE A 41 0.48 16.12 4.34
CA PHE A 41 -0.61 15.40 3.69
C PHE A 41 -1.73 15.10 4.68
N SER A 42 -2.98 15.27 4.24
CA SER A 42 -4.17 14.97 5.05
C SER A 42 -5.16 14.09 4.31
N VAL A 43 -5.87 13.24 5.04
CA VAL A 43 -6.97 12.43 4.50
C VAL A 43 -8.05 13.35 3.93
N GLY A 44 -8.56 13.02 2.73
CA GLY A 44 -9.55 13.81 2.00
C GLY A 44 -8.96 14.85 1.03
N GLU A 45 -7.65 15.10 1.08
CA GLU A 45 -6.97 15.92 0.07
C GLU A 45 -6.82 15.17 -1.25
N THR A 46 -6.65 15.90 -2.35
CA THR A 46 -6.51 15.31 -3.69
C THR A 46 -5.04 15.27 -4.08
N VAL A 47 -4.65 14.24 -4.83
CA VAL A 47 -3.34 14.16 -5.47
C VAL A 47 -3.50 14.12 -6.98
N PHE A 48 -2.66 14.88 -7.69
CA PHE A 48 -2.49 14.76 -9.12
C PHE A 48 -1.18 14.01 -9.41
N LEU A 49 -1.31 12.71 -9.66
CA LEU A 49 -0.21 11.81 -9.93
C LEU A 49 0.19 11.93 -11.40
N ARG A 50 1.48 12.17 -11.64
CA ARG A 50 2.09 12.26 -12.97
C ARG A 50 3.17 11.21 -13.11
N GLU A 51 2.95 10.26 -14.01
CA GLU A 51 3.88 9.17 -14.23
C GLU A 51 5.17 9.68 -14.86
N ILE A 52 6.30 9.21 -14.32
CA ILE A 52 7.64 9.40 -14.86
C ILE A 52 8.30 8.05 -15.10
N ASP A 53 9.13 7.98 -16.14
CA ASP A 53 9.98 6.82 -16.40
C ASP A 53 11.27 6.85 -15.54
N ASP A 54 12.13 5.86 -15.73
CA ASP A 54 13.41 5.75 -15.00
C ASP A 54 14.39 6.88 -15.34
N SER A 55 14.21 7.55 -16.50
CA SER A 55 14.96 8.75 -16.87
C SER A 55 14.40 10.04 -16.23
N ARG A 56 13.35 9.90 -15.40
CA ARG A 56 12.57 11.00 -14.80
C ARG A 56 11.84 11.88 -15.82
N SER A 57 11.63 11.35 -17.03
CA SER A 57 10.84 12.00 -18.06
C SER A 57 9.36 11.66 -17.88
N TYR A 58 8.48 12.64 -18.08
CA TYR A 58 7.04 12.39 -18.04
C TYR A 58 6.62 11.50 -19.20
N THR A 59 5.87 10.44 -18.92
CA THR A 59 5.31 9.56 -19.96
C THR A 59 4.04 10.14 -20.59
N GLY A 60 3.38 11.05 -19.85
CA GLY A 60 2.08 11.62 -20.21
C GLY A 60 0.89 10.95 -19.52
N ARG A 61 1.08 9.81 -18.82
CA ARG A 61 0.04 9.20 -18.01
C ARG A 61 -0.15 9.98 -16.70
N THR A 62 -1.41 10.17 -16.32
CA THR A 62 -1.77 10.91 -15.11
C THR A 62 -3.01 10.32 -14.44
N ALA A 63 -3.14 10.50 -13.14
CA ALA A 63 -4.33 10.13 -12.37
C ALA A 63 -4.64 11.19 -11.31
N ARG A 64 -5.93 11.39 -11.00
CA ARG A 64 -6.36 12.17 -9.84
C ARG A 64 -7.04 11.24 -8.84
N MET A 65 -6.59 11.31 -7.60
CA MET A 65 -7.04 10.41 -6.52
C MET A 65 -7.24 11.20 -5.23
N VAL A 66 -8.01 10.66 -4.30
CA VAL A 66 -8.13 11.20 -2.94
C VAL A 66 -7.21 10.44 -2.00
N ILE A 67 -6.53 11.14 -1.09
CA ILE A 67 -5.78 10.53 -0.01
C ILE A 67 -6.78 9.90 0.97
N SER A 68 -6.84 8.56 0.99
CA SER A 68 -7.74 7.82 1.89
C SER A 68 -7.09 7.52 3.24
N ASN A 69 -5.76 7.44 3.28
CA ASN A 69 -5.02 7.18 4.51
C ASN A 69 -3.64 7.85 4.50
N VAL A 70 -3.21 8.31 5.67
CA VAL A 70 -1.86 8.83 5.94
C VAL A 70 -1.33 8.09 7.16
N GLN A 71 -0.33 7.25 6.96
CA GLN A 71 0.22 6.42 8.03
C GLN A 71 1.69 6.77 8.33
N THR A 72 1.98 6.85 9.62
CA THR A 72 3.32 6.76 10.20
C THR A 72 3.39 5.49 11.03
N TYR A 73 4.50 4.75 11.00
CA TYR A 73 4.66 3.55 11.83
C TYR A 73 6.10 3.44 12.36
N PRO A 74 6.34 2.67 13.44
CA PRO A 74 7.65 2.63 14.15
C PRO A 74 8.87 2.20 13.32
N GLY A 75 8.67 1.73 12.08
CA GLY A 75 9.73 1.36 11.14
C GLY A 75 9.93 2.34 9.99
N LEU A 76 9.15 3.43 9.93
CA LEU A 76 9.26 4.47 8.92
C LEU A 76 9.94 5.71 9.54
N PRO A 77 11.00 6.27 8.94
CA PRO A 77 11.59 7.53 9.39
C PRO A 77 10.52 8.63 9.57
N SER A 78 10.68 9.48 10.58
CA SER A 78 9.67 10.49 10.95
C SER A 78 9.41 11.56 9.88
N ASN A 79 10.31 11.66 8.90
CA ASN A 79 10.18 12.55 7.75
C ASN A 79 9.47 11.90 6.55
N LEU A 80 9.02 10.65 6.69
CA LEU A 80 8.31 9.90 5.67
C LEU A 80 6.92 9.50 6.16
N VAL A 81 5.98 9.43 5.22
CA VAL A 81 4.61 8.94 5.44
C VAL A 81 4.24 7.94 4.35
N PHE A 82 3.38 6.99 4.68
CA PHE A 82 2.76 6.11 3.70
C PHE A 82 1.37 6.63 3.35
N LEU A 83 1.14 6.91 2.07
CA LEU A 83 -0.12 7.43 1.54
C LEU A 83 -0.87 6.35 0.78
N CYS A 84 -2.14 6.14 1.13
CA CYS A 84 -3.06 5.34 0.33
C CYS A 84 -4.01 6.26 -0.45
N TYR A 85 -4.50 5.75 -1.58
CA TYR A 85 -5.32 6.52 -2.51
C TYR A 85 -6.62 5.80 -2.86
N GLU A 86 -7.68 6.56 -3.06
CA GLU A 86 -8.95 6.07 -3.59
C GLU A 86 -9.30 6.86 -4.87
N GLU A 87 -9.97 6.19 -5.81
CA GLU A 87 -10.49 6.87 -7.00
C GLU A 87 -11.52 7.93 -6.60
N ILE A 88 -11.54 9.03 -7.34
CA ILE A 88 -12.60 10.04 -7.18
C ILE A 88 -13.84 9.44 -7.84
N ASP A 89 -14.72 8.83 -7.03
CA ASP A 89 -16.03 8.33 -7.48
C ASP A 89 -16.78 9.43 -8.22
N SER A 90 -16.82 9.31 -9.55
CA SER A 90 -17.47 10.29 -10.42
C SER A 90 -18.90 9.89 -10.81
N ASN A 91 -19.38 8.72 -10.37
CA ASN A 91 -20.77 8.29 -10.54
C ASN A 91 -21.21 7.29 -9.46
N ALA A 92 -21.96 7.77 -8.47
CA ALA A 92 -22.83 6.91 -7.68
C ALA A 92 -23.98 6.39 -8.59
N SER A 93 -23.79 5.22 -9.21
CA SER A 93 -24.89 4.42 -9.74
C SER A 93 -24.67 2.95 -9.42
N VAL A 94 -25.46 2.46 -8.46
CA VAL A 94 -25.54 1.07 -8.04
C VAL A 94 -26.08 0.21 -9.20
N SER A 95 -25.36 -0.87 -9.52
CA SER A 95 -25.85 -1.98 -10.35
C SER A 95 -25.34 -3.29 -9.74
N SER A 96 -26.09 -3.80 -8.77
CA SER A 96 -25.85 -5.02 -8.01
C SER A 96 -26.18 -6.26 -8.86
N ASN A 97 -25.20 -7.15 -9.06
CA ASN A 97 -25.29 -8.61 -8.79
C ASN A 97 -24.20 -9.47 -9.49
N GLU A 98 -23.55 -9.00 -10.57
CA GLU A 98 -22.42 -9.74 -11.19
C GLU A 98 -21.03 -9.19 -10.81
N ALA A 99 -20.94 -7.90 -10.46
CA ALA A 99 -19.68 -7.26 -10.07
C ALA A 99 -19.16 -7.75 -8.72
N ASP A 100 -20.05 -8.10 -7.78
CA ASP A 100 -19.68 -8.46 -6.41
C ASP A 100 -18.95 -9.82 -6.32
N ALA A 101 -19.31 -10.78 -7.17
CA ALA A 101 -18.65 -12.09 -7.21
C ALA A 101 -17.22 -12.00 -7.75
N ASN A 102 -17.01 -11.19 -8.80
CA ASN A 102 -15.67 -10.97 -9.36
C ASN A 102 -14.80 -10.15 -8.39
N LEU A 103 -15.38 -9.14 -7.72
CA LEU A 103 -14.68 -8.38 -6.68
C LEU A 103 -14.25 -9.28 -5.52
N LEU A 104 -15.12 -10.20 -5.08
CA LEU A 104 -14.77 -11.19 -4.05
C LEU A 104 -13.66 -12.13 -4.52
N ILE A 105 -13.71 -12.63 -5.75
CA ILE A 105 -12.67 -13.50 -6.33
C ILE A 105 -11.33 -12.76 -6.40
N ASP A 106 -11.33 -11.49 -6.81
CA ASP A 106 -10.10 -10.71 -6.93
C ASP A 106 -9.56 -10.31 -5.55
N LEU A 107 -10.42 -10.02 -4.56
CA LEU A 107 -9.99 -9.87 -3.16
C LEU A 107 -9.40 -11.15 -2.58
N ILE A 108 -9.94 -12.32 -2.93
CA ILE A 108 -9.42 -13.62 -2.49
C ILE A 108 -8.06 -13.88 -3.13
N LYS A 109 -7.90 -13.61 -4.44
CA LYS A 109 -6.61 -13.74 -5.13
C LYS A 109 -5.55 -12.79 -4.58
N ASP A 110 -5.91 -11.54 -4.30
CA ASP A 110 -4.98 -10.54 -3.74
C ASP A 110 -4.53 -10.93 -2.33
N LYS A 111 -5.46 -11.49 -1.52
CA LYS A 111 -5.13 -12.09 -0.24
C LYS A 111 -4.21 -13.30 -0.37
N ASP A 112 -4.45 -14.18 -1.33
CA ASP A 112 -3.59 -15.36 -1.55
C ASP A 112 -2.16 -14.93 -1.96
N GLN A 113 -2.02 -13.92 -2.82
CA GLN A 113 -0.71 -13.37 -3.19
C GLN A 113 0.00 -12.73 -1.99
N THR A 114 -0.74 -11.95 -1.19
CA THR A 114 -0.23 -11.32 0.02
C THR A 114 0.20 -12.35 1.06
N ILE A 115 -0.58 -13.41 1.27
CA ILE A 115 -0.25 -14.53 2.17
C ILE A 115 1.00 -15.25 1.69
N MET A 116 1.15 -15.50 0.38
CA MET A 116 2.36 -16.09 -0.17
C MET A 116 3.60 -15.21 0.03
N LEU A 117 3.47 -13.89 -0.12
CA LEU A 117 4.58 -12.96 0.12
C LEU A 117 5.03 -13.00 1.59
N TYR A 118 4.08 -12.93 2.54
CA TYR A 118 4.41 -13.04 3.97
C TYR A 118 5.02 -14.39 4.33
N SER A 119 4.51 -15.48 3.76
CA SER A 119 5.06 -16.83 3.96
C SER A 119 6.51 -16.94 3.45
N ASN A 120 6.82 -16.34 2.30
CA ASN A 120 8.18 -16.33 1.76
C ASN A 120 9.13 -15.48 2.60
N CYS A 121 8.72 -14.27 2.98
CA CYS A 121 9.54 -13.41 3.85
C CYS A 121 9.82 -14.09 5.20
N LEU A 122 8.83 -14.74 5.79
CA LEU A 122 9.01 -15.46 7.05
C LEU A 122 9.97 -16.65 6.91
N TYR A 123 9.88 -17.40 5.81
CA TYR A 123 10.83 -18.48 5.51
C TYR A 123 12.27 -17.96 5.41
N ASP A 124 12.50 -16.87 4.67
CA ASP A 124 13.83 -16.29 4.51
C ASP A 124 14.42 -15.79 5.83
N ILE A 125 13.58 -15.18 6.69
CA ILE A 125 13.99 -14.74 8.04
C ILE A 125 14.41 -15.94 8.88
N LEU A 126 13.62 -17.01 8.88
CA LEU A 126 13.91 -18.22 9.67
C LEU A 126 15.15 -18.98 9.17
N VAL A 127 15.41 -18.97 7.86
CA VAL A 127 16.65 -19.49 7.28
C VAL A 127 17.84 -18.62 7.70
N SER A 128 17.70 -17.30 7.61
CA SER A 128 18.76 -16.34 7.96
C SER A 128 19.09 -16.35 9.46
N SER A 129 18.10 -16.60 10.31
CA SER A 129 18.29 -16.77 11.75
C SER A 129 18.87 -18.15 12.13
N GLY A 130 19.06 -19.05 11.14
CA GLY A 130 19.57 -20.39 11.35
C GLY A 130 18.59 -21.35 12.05
N LEU A 131 17.31 -20.99 12.14
CA LEU A 131 16.29 -21.84 12.77
C LEU A 131 15.86 -23.00 11.87
N ILE A 132 15.90 -22.79 10.55
CA ILE A 132 15.63 -23.82 9.54
C ILE A 132 16.66 -23.74 8.41
N SER A 133 16.81 -24.83 7.65
CA SER A 133 17.68 -24.87 6.48
C SER A 133 16.95 -24.47 5.20
N SER A 134 17.68 -23.97 4.20
CA SER A 134 17.16 -23.56 2.88
C SER A 134 16.68 -24.72 1.98
N GLY A 135 16.37 -25.87 2.58
CA GLY A 135 15.90 -27.07 1.90
C GLY A 135 14.40 -27.02 1.60
N GLN A 136 13.69 -28.11 1.88
CA GLN A 136 12.24 -28.15 1.67
C GLN A 136 11.55 -27.13 2.58
N LYS A 137 10.81 -26.19 1.98
CA LYS A 137 10.02 -25.19 2.70
C LYS A 137 8.97 -25.88 3.57
N PRO A 138 8.94 -25.61 4.89
CA PRO A 138 7.87 -26.08 5.78
C PRO A 138 6.50 -25.53 5.36
N SER A 139 5.43 -26.16 5.84
CA SER A 139 4.07 -25.64 5.64
C SER A 139 3.88 -24.26 6.29
N ASP A 140 2.91 -23.48 5.79
CA ASP A 140 2.66 -22.12 6.31
C ASP A 140 2.37 -22.10 7.81
N LEU A 141 1.64 -23.08 8.33
CA LEU A 141 1.38 -23.20 9.77
C LEU A 141 2.66 -23.45 10.58
N GLN A 142 3.59 -24.26 10.05
CA GLN A 142 4.88 -24.50 10.70
C GLN A 142 5.76 -23.26 10.67
N LEU A 143 5.73 -22.49 9.58
CA LEU A 143 6.45 -21.22 9.50
C LEU A 143 5.94 -20.21 10.51
N ILE A 144 4.62 -20.08 10.65
CA ILE A 144 4.00 -19.19 11.65
C ILE A 144 4.43 -19.58 13.07
N GLN A 145 4.38 -20.87 13.40
CA GLN A 145 4.78 -21.38 14.71
C GLN A 145 6.26 -21.08 15.02
N LEU A 146 7.16 -21.34 14.07
CA LEU A 146 8.58 -21.05 14.22
C LEU A 146 8.87 -19.55 14.31
N GLY A 147 8.11 -18.73 13.58
CA GLY A 147 8.18 -17.27 13.67
C GLY A 147 7.79 -16.74 15.05
N ILE A 148 6.76 -17.31 15.65
CA ILE A 148 6.33 -17.01 17.04
C ILE A 148 7.46 -17.37 18.02
N GLU A 149 8.06 -18.55 17.87
CA GLU A 149 9.16 -19.00 18.73
C GLU A 149 10.40 -18.10 18.62
N LEU A 150 10.76 -17.68 17.40
CA LEU A 150 11.86 -16.73 17.17
C LEU A 150 11.59 -15.40 17.87
N ARG A 151 10.39 -14.84 17.70
CA ARG A 151 9.97 -13.58 18.33
C ARG A 151 10.05 -13.68 19.85
N ASP A 152 9.53 -14.76 20.43
CA ASP A 152 9.50 -14.93 21.88
C ASP A 152 10.92 -15.10 22.43
N LYS A 153 11.81 -15.79 21.69
CA LYS A 153 13.24 -15.87 22.02
C LYS A 153 13.91 -14.50 22.02
N MET A 154 13.68 -13.70 20.97
CA MET A 154 14.24 -12.33 20.86
C MET A 154 13.76 -11.40 21.97
N ASN A 155 12.56 -11.62 22.51
CA ASN A 155 12.00 -10.82 23.60
C ASN A 155 12.37 -11.33 25.00
N SER A 156 13.05 -12.48 25.08
CA SER A 156 13.48 -13.12 26.33
C SER A 156 14.97 -12.94 26.64
N GLU A 157 15.73 -12.37 25.70
CA GLU A 157 17.14 -11.94 25.84
C GLU A 157 17.23 -10.43 26.14
#